data_AF-A0A549T1W0-F1
#
_entry.id   AF-A0A549T1W0-F1
#
_cell.length_a   1.000
_cell.length_b   1.000
_cell.length_c   1.000
_cell.angle_alpha   90.00
_cell.angle_beta   90.00
_cell.angle_gamma   90.00
#
_symmetry.space_group_name_H-M   'P 1'
#
loop_
_entity.id
_entity.type
_entity.pdbx_description
1 polymer ?
#
loop_
_entity_poly.entity_id
_entity_poly.type
_entity_poly.pdbx_seq_one_letter_code
_entity_poly.pdbx_strand_id
1 'polypeptide(L)'
;MAKHSIQIALQLMQMPWLGQELRRQPVPDDVLDLIKVAAGCRDICLELQKLTGRKPEVVRAAAMHYLHAALLFPGAPPARVLGLRGSEAREIALRHKRWLIKWLHPDVNGNVWEAAQMARVVTAWNDVNADSRVPDHGAFEGLLQKGMMRPGEDRRGLRPHLAAPPSRTATTTQVRSRARSPGPSRIVITILSAMAITGIAGIVVMLQDGASDAHFLEAGKCYVSEAPGQSLIGTRDSCRKDSLAVCSNAVVER
;
A
#
# COMPACT_ATOMS: atom_id res chain seq x y z
N MET A 1 4.30 4.32 21.84
CA MET A 1 5.29 4.56 20.77
C MET A 1 4.74 5.64 19.85
N ALA A 2 5.54 6.62 19.46
CA ALA A 2 5.07 7.70 18.58
C ALA A 2 4.78 7.14 17.18
N LYS A 3 3.55 7.33 16.69
CA LYS A 3 3.14 6.88 15.35
C LYS A 3 3.58 7.87 14.28
N HIS A 4 4.87 7.81 13.95
CA HIS A 4 5.52 8.75 13.04
C HIS A 4 5.05 8.58 11.58
N SER A 5 4.74 7.36 11.15
CA SER A 5 4.37 7.07 9.76
C SER A 5 3.13 7.83 9.28
N ILE A 6 2.10 7.98 10.13
CA ILE A 6 0.88 8.69 9.73
C ILE A 6 1.10 10.20 9.58
N GLN A 7 2.00 10.78 10.37
CA GLN A 7 2.36 12.19 10.23
C GLN A 7 3.06 12.44 8.90
N ILE A 8 4.00 11.56 8.53
CA ILE A 8 4.65 11.60 7.21
C ILE A 8 3.61 11.46 6.10
N ALA A 9 2.67 10.51 6.22
CA ALA A 9 1.63 10.29 5.22
C ALA A 9 0.73 11.54 5.03
N LEU A 10 0.38 12.21 6.12
CA LEU A 10 -0.39 13.46 6.08
C LEU A 10 0.43 14.61 5.46
N GLN A 11 1.72 14.73 5.77
CA GLN A 11 2.61 15.71 5.15
C GLN A 11 2.77 15.47 3.65
N LEU A 12 2.90 14.21 3.24
CA LEU A 12 3.00 13.81 1.85
C LEU A 12 1.78 14.22 1.04
N MET A 13 0.56 14.13 1.60
CA MET A 13 -0.65 14.62 0.93
C MET A 13 -0.60 16.13 0.66
N GLN A 14 0.04 16.91 1.53
CA GLN A 14 0.19 18.36 1.37
C GLN A 14 1.35 18.71 0.42
N MET A 15 2.38 17.86 0.40
CA MET A 15 3.63 18.08 -0.34
C MET A 15 3.99 16.84 -1.18
N PRO A 16 3.42 16.68 -2.38
CA PRO A 16 3.60 15.46 -3.19
C PRO A 16 5.05 15.17 -3.58
N TRP A 17 5.89 16.22 -3.70
CA TRP A 17 7.31 16.09 -4.01
C TRP A 17 8.10 15.31 -2.93
N LEU A 18 7.60 15.30 -1.69
CA LEU A 18 8.19 14.53 -0.58
C LEU A 18 8.24 13.03 -0.90
N GLY A 19 7.39 12.54 -1.81
CA GLY A 19 7.39 11.14 -2.23
C GLY A 19 8.73 10.68 -2.81
N GLN A 20 9.45 11.55 -3.53
CA GLN A 20 10.77 11.20 -4.08
C GLN A 20 11.81 11.04 -2.96
N GLU A 21 11.73 11.87 -1.93
CA GLU A 21 12.63 11.82 -0.79
C GLU A 21 12.35 10.61 0.09
N LEU A 22 11.08 10.29 0.34
CA LEU A 22 10.67 9.09 1.09
C LEU A 22 11.15 7.79 0.44
N ARG A 23 11.29 7.73 -0.88
CA ARG A 23 11.86 6.56 -1.58
C ARG A 23 13.34 6.35 -1.27
N ARG A 24 14.05 7.35 -0.78
CA ARG A 24 15.47 7.23 -0.38
C ARG A 24 15.62 6.89 1.10
N GLN A 25 14.63 7.26 1.91
CA GLN A 25 14.64 7.05 3.35
C GLN A 25 14.27 5.60 3.73
N PRO A 26 14.75 5.10 4.89
CA PRO A 26 14.32 3.81 5.40
C PRO A 26 12.81 3.80 5.66
N VAL A 27 12.20 2.61 5.55
CA VAL A 27 10.77 2.46 5.84
C VAL A 27 10.54 2.68 7.35
N PRO A 28 9.52 3.45 7.77
CA PRO A 28 9.17 3.62 9.18
C PRO A 28 8.75 2.30 9.85
N ASP A 29 9.05 2.16 11.14
CA ASP A 29 8.72 0.97 11.95
C ASP A 29 7.22 0.67 12.03
N ASP A 30 6.40 1.72 12.08
CA ASP A 30 4.96 1.65 12.25
C ASP A 30 4.20 1.59 10.91
N VAL A 31 4.88 1.32 9.78
CA VAL A 31 4.26 1.26 8.45
C VAL A 31 3.16 0.20 8.35
N LEU A 32 3.24 -0.87 9.15
CA LEU A 32 2.20 -1.92 9.19
C LEU A 32 0.84 -1.34 9.58
N ASP A 33 0.80 -0.33 10.44
CA ASP A 33 -0.44 0.33 10.82
C ASP A 33 -1.05 1.10 9.63
N LEU A 34 -0.23 1.73 8.79
CA LEU A 34 -0.72 2.33 7.54
C LEU A 34 -1.29 1.28 6.57
N ILE A 35 -0.63 0.13 6.45
CA ILE A 35 -1.11 -0.97 5.61
C ILE A 35 -2.47 -1.47 6.13
N LYS A 36 -2.61 -1.68 7.44
CA LYS A 36 -3.87 -2.10 8.07
C LYS A 36 -4.99 -1.07 7.84
N VAL A 37 -4.68 0.22 7.95
CA VAL A 37 -5.65 1.30 7.73
C VAL A 37 -6.10 1.35 6.27
N ALA A 38 -5.17 1.23 5.32
CA ALA A 38 -5.52 1.13 3.90
C ALA A 38 -6.43 -0.07 3.61
N ALA A 39 -6.14 -1.21 4.26
CA ALA A 39 -6.94 -2.44 4.22
C ALA A 39 -8.28 -2.36 5.00
N GLY A 40 -8.64 -1.20 5.57
CA GLY A 40 -9.91 -0.99 6.25
C GLY A 40 -10.00 -1.53 7.68
N CYS A 41 -8.88 -1.73 8.37
CA CYS A 41 -8.89 -2.11 9.79
C CYS A 41 -9.44 -0.96 10.65
N ARG A 42 -10.63 -1.15 11.21
CA ARG A 42 -11.37 -0.13 11.98
C ARG A 42 -10.64 0.28 13.26
N ASP A 43 -10.08 -0.67 13.99
CA ASP A 43 -9.47 -0.41 15.29
C ASP A 43 -8.25 0.52 15.18
N ILE A 44 -7.33 0.19 14.25
CA ILE A 44 -6.15 1.03 13.99
C ILE A 44 -6.56 2.38 13.39
N CYS A 45 -7.58 2.43 12.53
CA CYS A 45 -8.07 3.68 11.97
C CYS A 45 -8.60 4.63 13.06
N LEU A 46 -9.39 4.12 14.02
CA LEU A 46 -9.88 4.89 15.16
C LEU A 46 -8.73 5.37 16.06
N GLU A 47 -7.70 4.55 16.26
CA GLU A 47 -6.52 4.93 17.03
C GLU A 47 -5.76 6.08 16.35
N LEU A 48 -5.52 6.00 15.04
CA LEU A 48 -4.85 7.05 14.27
C LEU A 48 -5.71 8.33 14.17
N GLN A 49 -7.02 8.19 14.08
CA GLN A 49 -7.94 9.32 14.13
C GLN A 49 -7.80 10.09 15.45
N LYS A 50 -7.81 9.38 16.59
CA LYS A 50 -7.62 10.00 17.91
C LYS A 50 -6.27 10.70 18.01
N LEU A 51 -5.22 10.10 17.48
CA LEU A 51 -3.86 10.65 17.52
C LEU A 51 -3.69 11.88 16.63
N THR A 52 -4.33 11.91 15.46
CA THR A 52 -4.14 12.98 14.45
C THR A 52 -5.21 14.05 14.48
N GLY A 53 -6.36 13.80 15.12
CA GLY A 53 -7.53 14.67 15.07
C GLY A 53 -8.16 14.79 13.67
N ARG A 54 -7.82 13.90 12.74
CA ARG A 54 -8.34 13.90 11.36
C ARG A 54 -9.50 12.93 11.19
N LYS A 55 -10.39 13.22 10.23
CA LYS A 55 -11.50 12.32 9.86
C LYS A 55 -10.95 10.98 9.34
N PRO A 56 -11.63 9.84 9.59
CA PRO A 56 -11.12 8.51 9.25
C PRO A 56 -10.89 8.34 7.73
N GLU A 57 -11.68 9.01 6.89
CA GLU A 57 -11.51 8.99 5.44
C GLU A 57 -10.19 9.66 5.02
N VAL A 58 -9.82 10.77 5.69
CA VAL A 58 -8.56 11.48 5.43
C VAL A 58 -7.37 10.65 5.89
N VAL A 59 -7.46 10.00 7.05
CA VAL A 59 -6.43 9.09 7.57
C VAL A 59 -6.21 7.92 6.61
N ARG A 60 -7.31 7.33 6.10
CA ARG A 60 -7.23 6.24 5.11
C ARG A 60 -6.64 6.71 3.78
N ALA A 61 -7.07 7.85 3.26
CA ALA A 61 -6.54 8.43 2.03
C ALA A 61 -5.04 8.73 2.15
N ALA A 62 -4.60 9.28 3.28
CA ALA A 62 -3.19 9.54 3.57
C ALA A 62 -2.37 8.24 3.57
N ALA A 63 -2.85 7.22 4.26
CA ALA A 63 -2.21 5.92 4.30
C ALA A 63 -2.07 5.31 2.89
N MET A 64 -3.15 5.30 2.09
CA MET A 64 -3.12 4.80 0.71
C MET A 64 -2.12 5.59 -0.15
N HIS A 65 -2.12 6.92 -0.04
CA HIS A 65 -1.22 7.78 -0.81
C HIS A 65 0.25 7.51 -0.46
N TYR A 66 0.56 7.35 0.83
CA TYR A 66 1.90 6.95 1.28
C TYR A 66 2.33 5.61 0.69
N LEU A 67 1.47 4.58 0.76
CA LEU A 67 1.80 3.25 0.22
C LEU A 67 2.08 3.31 -1.28
N HIS A 68 1.31 4.09 -2.05
CA HIS A 68 1.54 4.26 -3.49
C HIS A 68 2.84 4.99 -3.79
N ALA A 69 3.07 6.12 -3.11
CA ALA A 69 4.18 7.01 -3.42
C ALA A 69 5.54 6.48 -2.93
N ALA A 70 5.56 5.85 -1.75
CA ALA A 70 6.78 5.46 -1.04
C ALA A 70 7.11 3.96 -1.15
N LEU A 71 6.11 3.06 -1.17
CA LEU A 71 6.37 1.60 -1.22
C LEU A 71 6.17 1.01 -2.62
N LEU A 72 5.09 1.36 -3.31
CA LEU A 72 4.66 0.71 -4.54
C LEU A 72 5.08 1.45 -5.81
N PHE A 73 6.18 2.21 -5.75
CA PHE A 73 6.72 2.90 -6.93
C PHE A 73 7.44 1.92 -7.88
N PRO A 74 7.49 2.18 -9.20
CA PRO A 74 8.21 1.32 -10.15
C PRO A 74 9.70 1.18 -9.79
N GLY A 75 10.21 -0.06 -9.80
CA GLY A 75 11.61 -0.33 -9.43
C GLY A 75 11.90 -0.35 -7.93
N ALA A 76 10.88 -0.28 -7.07
CA ALA A 76 11.05 -0.48 -5.64
C ALA A 76 11.62 -1.87 -5.34
N PRO A 77 12.61 -1.99 -4.42
CA PRO A 77 13.18 -3.29 -4.06
C PRO A 77 12.13 -4.16 -3.34
N PRO A 78 12.22 -5.50 -3.44
CA PRO A 78 11.22 -6.41 -2.89
C PRO A 78 10.89 -6.18 -1.40
N ALA A 79 11.91 -5.98 -0.56
CA ALA A 79 11.72 -5.70 0.86
C ALA A 79 10.89 -4.42 1.10
N ARG A 80 11.14 -3.36 0.30
CA ARG A 80 10.39 -2.10 0.42
C ARG A 80 8.96 -2.24 -0.09
N VAL A 81 8.70 -3.00 -1.14
CA VAL A 81 7.34 -3.28 -1.62
C VAL A 81 6.50 -3.93 -0.51
N LEU A 82 7.10 -4.77 0.33
CA LEU A 82 6.46 -5.37 1.50
C LEU A 82 6.42 -4.45 2.73
N GLY A 83 7.02 -3.26 2.67
CA GLY A 83 7.13 -2.35 3.81
C GLY A 83 8.06 -2.85 4.91
N LEU A 84 9.15 -3.54 4.54
CA LEU A 84 10.16 -4.04 5.48
C LEU A 84 11.38 -3.11 5.51
N ARG A 85 12.06 -3.05 6.66
CA ARG A 85 13.28 -2.25 6.86
C ARG A 85 14.57 -2.90 6.35
N GLY A 86 14.51 -4.20 6.04
CA GLY A 86 15.68 -4.99 5.65
C GLY A 86 15.40 -6.48 5.85
N SER A 87 16.34 -7.19 6.48
CA SER A 87 16.23 -8.61 6.83
C SER A 87 15.34 -8.84 8.05
N GLU A 88 14.08 -8.43 7.96
CA GLU A 88 13.11 -8.75 9.00
C GLU A 88 12.72 -10.23 8.97
N ALA A 89 12.26 -10.74 10.10
CA ALA A 89 11.83 -12.13 10.22
C ALA A 89 10.72 -12.44 9.20
N ARG A 90 10.78 -13.63 8.60
CA ARG A 90 9.81 -14.11 7.61
C ARG A 90 8.35 -14.00 8.06
N GLU A 91 8.09 -14.16 9.36
CA GLU A 91 6.74 -14.03 9.93
C GLU A 91 6.19 -12.61 9.80
N ILE A 92 7.04 -11.59 10.02
CA ILE A 92 6.69 -10.17 9.87
C ILE A 92 6.38 -9.88 8.40
N ALA A 93 7.25 -10.31 7.49
CA ALA A 93 7.04 -10.20 6.06
C ALA A 93 5.72 -10.85 5.59
N LEU A 94 5.38 -12.03 6.13
CA LEU A 94 4.13 -12.71 5.81
C LEU A 94 2.91 -11.93 6.33
N ARG A 95 3.03 -11.35 7.52
CA ARG A 95 1.98 -10.50 8.11
C ARG A 95 1.72 -9.26 7.25
N HIS A 96 2.77 -8.57 6.81
CA HIS A 96 2.66 -7.41 5.91
C HIS A 96 2.01 -7.79 4.58
N LYS A 97 2.48 -8.88 3.96
CA LYS A 97 1.91 -9.41 2.71
C LYS A 97 0.41 -9.67 2.82
N ARG A 98 -0.05 -10.34 3.88
CA ARG A 98 -1.47 -10.66 4.08
C ARG A 98 -2.34 -9.40 4.09
N TRP A 99 -1.90 -8.35 4.77
CA TRP A 99 -2.61 -7.08 4.81
C TRP A 99 -2.58 -6.34 3.47
N LEU A 100 -1.44 -6.34 2.77
CA LEU A 100 -1.33 -5.75 1.43
C LEU A 100 -2.24 -6.45 0.41
N ILE A 101 -2.31 -7.79 0.42
CA ILE A 101 -3.21 -8.55 -0.46
C ILE A 101 -4.67 -8.26 -0.12
N LYS A 102 -5.02 -8.22 1.17
CA LYS A 102 -6.38 -7.86 1.60
C LYS A 102 -6.78 -6.48 1.08
N TRP A 103 -5.86 -5.53 1.06
CA TRP A 103 -6.10 -4.19 0.55
C TRP A 103 -6.21 -4.15 -0.99
N LEU A 104 -5.29 -4.80 -1.71
CA LEU A 104 -5.18 -4.73 -3.17
C LEU A 104 -6.01 -5.78 -3.92
N HIS A 105 -6.94 -6.46 -3.23
CA HIS A 105 -7.72 -7.54 -3.84
C HIS A 105 -8.68 -6.99 -4.92
N PRO A 106 -8.73 -7.58 -6.13
CA PRO A 106 -9.58 -7.09 -7.22
C PRO A 106 -11.08 -7.14 -6.89
N ASP A 107 -11.51 -8.10 -6.06
CA ASP A 107 -12.92 -8.18 -5.64
C ASP A 107 -13.36 -6.99 -4.78
N VAL A 108 -12.42 -6.36 -4.06
CA VAL A 108 -12.69 -5.18 -3.24
C VAL A 108 -12.50 -3.92 -4.06
N ASN A 109 -11.50 -3.91 -4.95
CA ASN A 109 -11.19 -2.76 -5.79
C ASN A 109 -11.19 -3.17 -7.26
N GLY A 110 -12.21 -2.74 -8.01
CA GLY A 110 -12.30 -2.97 -9.46
C GLY A 110 -11.28 -2.19 -10.31
N ASN A 111 -10.24 -1.61 -9.69
CA ASN A 111 -9.24 -0.81 -10.38
C ASN A 111 -8.11 -1.70 -10.94
N VAL A 112 -7.99 -1.75 -12.27
CA VAL A 112 -6.94 -2.49 -13.00
C VAL A 112 -5.53 -2.14 -12.50
N TRP A 113 -5.30 -0.87 -12.13
CA TRP A 113 -4.00 -0.42 -11.63
C TRP A 113 -3.65 -1.09 -10.29
N GLU A 114 -4.61 -1.26 -9.38
CA GLU A 114 -4.36 -1.89 -8.08
C GLU A 114 -4.16 -3.40 -8.21
N ALA A 115 -4.84 -4.05 -9.15
CA ALA A 115 -4.58 -5.45 -9.49
C ALA A 115 -3.13 -5.68 -9.98
N ALA A 116 -2.58 -4.76 -10.77
CA ALA A 116 -1.16 -4.82 -11.16
C ALA A 116 -0.22 -4.67 -9.96
N GLN A 117 -0.58 -3.84 -8.98
CA GLN A 117 0.20 -3.69 -7.74
C GLN A 117 0.14 -4.95 -6.86
N MET A 118 -1.01 -5.64 -6.82
CA MET A 118 -1.13 -6.94 -6.13
C MET A 118 -0.14 -7.97 -6.69
N ALA A 119 -0.05 -8.09 -8.01
CA ALA A 119 0.91 -9.00 -8.65
C ALA A 119 2.35 -8.69 -8.22
N ARG A 120 2.72 -7.40 -8.15
CA ARG A 120 4.04 -6.96 -7.69
C ARG A 120 4.31 -7.32 -6.23
N VAL A 121 3.32 -7.18 -5.35
CA VAL A 121 3.44 -7.60 -3.93
C VAL A 121 3.67 -9.11 -3.83
N VAL A 122 2.99 -9.91 -4.65
CA VAL A 122 3.19 -11.37 -4.68
C VAL A 122 4.59 -11.73 -5.16
N THR A 123 5.08 -11.10 -6.23
CA THR A 123 6.46 -11.29 -6.71
C THR A 123 7.48 -10.90 -5.65
N ALA A 124 7.34 -9.71 -5.05
CA ALA A 124 8.24 -9.24 -4.00
C ALA A 124 8.30 -10.19 -2.79
N TRP A 125 7.16 -10.77 -2.39
CA TRP A 125 7.13 -11.80 -1.36
C TRP A 125 7.93 -13.05 -1.77
N ASN A 126 7.80 -13.51 -3.01
CA ASN A 126 8.52 -14.68 -3.48
C ASN A 126 10.03 -14.43 -3.47
N ASP A 127 10.47 -13.24 -3.89
CA ASP A 127 11.89 -12.85 -3.89
C ASP A 127 12.46 -12.81 -2.48
N VAL A 128 11.80 -12.10 -1.54
CA VAL A 128 12.25 -12.03 -0.13
C VAL A 128 12.26 -13.41 0.52
N ASN A 129 11.26 -14.24 0.21
CA ASN A 129 11.18 -15.60 0.74
C ASN A 129 12.20 -16.56 0.07
N ALA A 130 12.69 -16.26 -1.13
CA ALA A 130 13.77 -16.99 -1.78
C ALA A 130 15.14 -16.59 -1.21
N ASP A 131 15.40 -15.30 -0.98
CA ASP A 131 16.63 -14.82 -0.36
C ASP A 131 16.80 -15.32 1.08
N SER A 132 15.68 -15.45 1.81
CA SER A 132 15.67 -16.06 3.15
C SER A 132 15.98 -17.57 3.15
N ARG A 133 16.13 -18.21 1.97
CA ARG A 133 16.36 -19.65 1.80
C ARG A 133 17.81 -20.03 1.45
N VAL A 134 18.81 -19.21 1.81
CA VAL A 134 20.18 -19.75 1.98
C VAL A 134 20.09 -20.90 3.02
N PRO A 135 20.60 -22.11 2.72
CA PRO A 135 19.73 -23.28 2.54
C PRO A 135 19.43 -24.12 3.79
N ASP A 136 18.17 -24.55 3.90
CA ASP A 136 17.89 -25.99 3.99
C ASP A 136 17.31 -26.41 2.62
N HIS A 137 18.12 -27.11 1.83
CA HIS A 137 17.80 -27.53 0.46
C HIS A 137 16.70 -28.63 0.39
N GLY A 138 15.96 -28.95 1.46
CA GLY A 138 15.08 -30.13 1.49
C GLY A 138 13.57 -29.94 1.25
N ALA A 139 12.98 -28.76 1.54
CA ALA A 139 11.54 -28.73 1.84
C ALA A 139 10.59 -28.21 0.73
N PHE A 140 11.07 -27.40 -0.22
CA PHE A 140 10.19 -26.79 -1.25
C PHE A 140 10.12 -27.63 -2.54
N GLU A 141 11.20 -28.33 -2.91
CA GLU A 141 11.19 -29.32 -4.00
C GLU A 141 10.18 -30.44 -3.70
N GLY A 142 10.04 -30.84 -2.43
CA GLY A 142 9.13 -31.89 -1.98
C GLY A 142 7.63 -31.59 -2.14
N LEU A 143 7.23 -30.33 -2.35
CA LEU A 143 5.82 -29.96 -2.59
C LEU A 143 5.49 -29.77 -4.08
N LEU A 144 6.49 -29.47 -4.90
CA LEU A 144 6.36 -29.59 -6.36
C LEU A 144 6.47 -31.05 -6.80
N GLN A 145 7.23 -31.89 -6.08
CA GLN A 145 7.28 -33.35 -6.24
C GLN A 145 5.97 -34.06 -5.81
N LYS A 146 5.13 -33.41 -4.99
CA LYS A 146 3.87 -33.97 -4.45
C LYS A 146 2.69 -33.83 -5.42
N GLY A 147 2.92 -34.19 -6.68
CA GLY A 147 1.95 -34.97 -7.47
C GLY A 147 0.66 -34.30 -7.96
N MET A 148 0.73 -33.08 -8.53
CA MET A 148 -0.40 -32.52 -9.29
C MET A 148 -0.06 -32.10 -10.74
N MET A 149 0.99 -32.69 -11.32
CA MET A 149 1.13 -32.79 -12.78
C MET A 149 1.17 -34.28 -13.14
N ARG A 150 0.14 -34.75 -13.86
CA ARG A 150 0.15 -36.07 -14.49
C ARG A 150 1.19 -36.06 -15.63
N PRO A 151 2.24 -36.90 -15.60
CA PRO A 151 3.08 -37.11 -16.76
C PRO A 151 2.36 -38.12 -17.64
N GLY A 152 1.69 -37.64 -18.69
CA GLY A 152 0.97 -38.55 -19.58
C GLY A 152 0.09 -37.87 -20.60
N GLU A 153 0.63 -36.96 -21.39
CA GLU A 153 0.09 -36.73 -22.74
C GLU A 153 1.17 -36.17 -23.68
N ASP A 154 1.54 -37.04 -24.60
CA ASP A 154 2.26 -36.84 -25.86
C ASP A 154 3.52 -35.96 -25.93
N ARG A 155 4.68 -36.63 -25.81
CA ARG A 155 5.89 -36.29 -26.58
C ARG A 155 6.54 -37.54 -27.19
N ARG A 156 5.73 -38.40 -27.82
CA ARG A 156 6.25 -39.29 -28.85
C ARG A 156 6.48 -38.46 -30.11
N GLY A 157 7.73 -38.03 -30.27
CA GLY A 157 8.20 -37.37 -31.47
C GLY A 157 8.80 -36.01 -31.17
N LEU A 158 10.08 -36.00 -30.78
CA LEU A 158 11.12 -35.17 -31.39
C LEU A 158 12.44 -35.47 -30.65
N ARG A 159 13.10 -36.56 -31.05
CA ARG A 159 14.56 -36.53 -31.17
C ARG A 159 14.83 -35.86 -32.52
N PRO A 160 15.58 -34.76 -32.53
CA PRO A 160 16.70 -34.70 -33.43
C PRO A 160 18.00 -34.57 -32.66
N HIS A 161 18.92 -35.46 -32.98
CA HIS A 161 20.34 -35.31 -32.75
C HIS A 161 20.83 -33.92 -33.21
N LEU A 162 21.45 -33.16 -32.32
CA LEU A 162 22.50 -32.19 -32.67
C LEU A 162 23.60 -32.37 -31.61
N ALA A 163 24.67 -33.12 -31.87
CA ALA A 163 25.78 -32.77 -32.77
C ALA A 163 26.43 -31.44 -32.37
N ALA A 164 27.60 -31.56 -31.74
CA ALA A 164 28.52 -30.48 -31.44
C ALA A 164 28.97 -29.76 -32.73
N PRO A 165 29.13 -28.43 -32.71
CA PRO A 165 29.85 -27.73 -33.77
C PRO A 165 31.35 -27.62 -33.43
N PRO A 166 32.26 -28.06 -34.33
CA PRO A 166 33.64 -27.60 -34.31
C PRO A 166 33.74 -26.17 -34.86
N SER A 167 34.83 -25.54 -34.47
CA SER A 167 35.21 -24.16 -34.73
C SER A 167 35.56 -23.88 -36.20
N ARG A 168 35.46 -22.58 -36.55
CA ARG A 168 36.30 -21.80 -37.50
C ARG A 168 35.83 -21.55 -38.95
N THR A 169 36.13 -20.29 -39.31
CA THR A 169 36.54 -19.69 -40.59
C THR A 169 35.54 -18.81 -41.34
N ALA A 170 36.08 -17.66 -41.71
CA ALA A 170 35.48 -16.50 -42.33
C ALA A 170 35.02 -16.76 -43.76
N THR A 171 34.04 -15.99 -44.24
CA THR A 171 34.05 -15.47 -45.62
C THR A 171 33.20 -14.21 -45.70
N THR A 172 33.84 -13.13 -46.15
CA THR A 172 33.27 -11.89 -46.68
C THR A 172 32.23 -12.18 -47.77
N THR A 173 31.03 -11.60 -47.69
CA THR A 173 30.30 -11.20 -48.91
C THR A 173 29.50 -9.94 -48.65
N GLN A 174 30.06 -8.87 -49.21
CA GLN A 174 29.48 -7.55 -49.34
C GLN A 174 28.40 -7.61 -50.43
N VAL A 175 27.14 -7.34 -50.10
CA VAL A 175 26.11 -7.03 -51.11
C VAL A 175 25.60 -5.61 -50.88
N ARG A 176 25.97 -4.80 -51.86
CA ARG A 176 25.59 -3.42 -52.12
C ARG A 176 24.22 -3.43 -52.78
N SER A 177 23.26 -2.64 -52.28
CA SER A 177 22.63 -1.53 -53.03
C SER A 177 21.18 -1.20 -52.62
N ARG A 178 20.96 0.11 -52.48
CA ARG A 178 19.78 0.92 -52.89
C ARG A 178 18.38 0.47 -52.45
N ALA A 179 17.71 1.32 -51.67
CA ALA A 179 16.80 2.34 -52.21
C ALA A 179 16.35 3.34 -51.12
N ARG A 180 16.52 4.62 -51.43
CA ARG A 180 15.92 5.77 -50.74
C ARG A 180 14.42 5.82 -51.02
N SER A 181 13.63 6.10 -50.00
CA SER A 181 12.38 6.87 -50.14
C SER A 181 12.18 7.76 -48.91
N PRO A 182 12.18 9.10 -49.05
CA PRO A 182 11.77 10.00 -47.98
C PRO A 182 10.24 10.19 -48.06
N GLY A 183 9.51 9.65 -47.08
CA GLY A 183 8.08 9.90 -46.92
C GLY A 183 7.84 11.22 -46.18
N PRO A 184 7.05 12.17 -46.72
CA PRO A 184 6.67 13.40 -46.04
C PRO A 184 5.42 13.15 -45.17
N SER A 185 5.56 13.25 -43.86
CA SER A 185 4.42 13.34 -42.93
C SER A 185 4.79 14.12 -41.67
N ARG A 186 5.30 15.33 -41.87
CA ARG A 186 5.50 16.34 -40.81
C ARG A 186 4.72 17.62 -41.15
N ILE A 187 3.43 17.49 -41.37
CA ILE A 187 2.42 18.57 -41.32
C ILE A 187 1.13 17.86 -40.87
N VAL A 188 0.26 18.51 -40.09
CA VAL A 188 -1.06 18.03 -39.57
C VAL A 188 -1.13 17.52 -38.10
N ILE A 189 -0.23 17.92 -37.19
CA ILE A 189 -0.57 17.91 -35.74
C ILE A 189 -0.14 19.23 -35.10
N THR A 190 -0.78 20.32 -35.52
CA THR A 190 -0.56 21.66 -34.93
C THR A 190 -1.83 22.50 -34.88
N ILE A 191 -3.02 21.87 -34.89
CA ILE A 191 -4.32 22.56 -34.79
C ILE A 191 -5.15 22.07 -33.58
N LEU A 192 -4.74 20.98 -32.91
CA LEU A 192 -5.41 20.46 -31.71
C LEU A 192 -4.86 21.02 -30.38
N SER A 193 -4.07 22.09 -30.42
CA SER A 193 -3.50 22.74 -29.23
C SER A 193 -4.21 24.04 -28.82
N ALA A 194 -5.15 24.56 -29.62
CA ALA A 194 -5.80 25.86 -29.35
C ALA A 194 -7.13 25.78 -28.58
N MET A 195 -7.76 24.60 -28.44
CA MET A 195 -9.06 24.48 -27.74
C MET A 195 -9.00 23.91 -26.32
N ALA A 196 -7.85 23.44 -25.83
CA ALA A 196 -7.72 22.91 -24.47
C ALA A 196 -7.35 23.99 -23.43
N ILE A 197 -6.84 25.15 -23.85
CA ILE A 197 -6.35 26.18 -22.92
C ILE A 197 -7.51 27.02 -22.38
N THR A 198 -8.58 27.22 -23.15
CA THR A 198 -9.73 28.05 -22.71
C THR A 198 -10.68 27.31 -21.75
N GLY A 199 -10.64 25.97 -21.69
CA GLY A 199 -11.50 25.18 -20.80
C GLY A 199 -10.99 25.05 -19.36
N ILE A 200 -9.68 25.17 -19.15
CA ILE A 200 -9.07 24.94 -17.82
C ILE A 200 -9.14 26.22 -16.96
N ALA A 201 -9.16 27.42 -17.55
CA ALA A 201 -9.26 28.67 -16.80
C ALA A 201 -10.64 28.88 -16.12
N GLY A 202 -11.72 28.32 -16.68
CA GLY A 202 -13.08 28.47 -16.11
C GLY A 202 -13.33 27.65 -14.84
N ILE A 203 -12.66 26.50 -14.68
CA ILE A 203 -12.90 25.59 -13.55
C ILE A 203 -12.19 26.09 -12.27
N VAL A 204 -11.11 26.87 -12.39
CA VAL A 204 -10.39 27.40 -11.21
C VAL A 204 -11.14 28.57 -10.57
N VAL A 205 -11.86 29.39 -11.35
CA VAL A 205 -12.59 30.56 -10.81
C VAL A 205 -13.81 30.15 -9.97
N MET A 206 -14.45 29.01 -10.26
CA MET A 206 -15.63 28.55 -9.50
C MET A 206 -15.31 27.92 -8.14
N LEU A 207 -14.03 27.68 -7.80
CA LEU A 207 -13.62 27.12 -6.50
C LEU A 207 -13.07 28.18 -5.52
N GLN A 208 -12.95 29.45 -5.93
CA GLN A 208 -12.48 30.53 -5.05
C GLN A 208 -13.60 31.37 -4.42
N ASP A 209 -14.84 31.30 -4.92
CA ASP A 209 -15.99 32.04 -4.34
C ASP A 209 -16.71 31.33 -3.19
N GLY A 210 -16.21 30.18 -2.72
CA GLY A 210 -16.78 29.47 -1.56
C GLY A 210 -16.24 29.90 -0.19
N ALA A 211 -15.39 30.93 -0.12
CA ALA A 211 -14.66 31.32 1.09
C ALA A 211 -14.90 32.79 1.45
N SER A 212 -16.15 33.19 1.65
CA SER A 212 -16.50 34.43 2.32
C SER A 212 -17.90 34.26 2.89
N ASP A 213 -17.98 33.74 4.12
CA ASP A 213 -19.04 34.01 5.11
C ASP A 213 -18.89 33.02 6.28
N ALA A 214 -17.85 33.22 7.08
CA ALA A 214 -17.84 32.75 8.46
C ALA A 214 -17.46 33.93 9.33
N HIS A 215 -18.50 34.63 9.77
CA HIS A 215 -18.48 35.62 10.84
C HIS A 215 -17.58 35.17 11.99
N PHE A 216 -16.48 35.90 12.14
CA PHE A 216 -15.67 35.94 13.34
C PHE A 216 -16.50 36.64 14.42
N LEU A 217 -17.22 35.85 15.22
CA LEU A 217 -17.80 36.33 16.47
C LEU A 217 -16.78 36.17 17.60
N GLU A 218 -16.41 37.34 18.06
CA GLU A 218 -15.68 37.71 19.24
C GLU A 218 -16.26 37.12 20.54
N ALA A 219 -15.38 37.08 21.55
CA ALA A 219 -15.67 37.20 22.97
C ALA A 219 -16.25 35.98 23.71
N GLY A 220 -15.50 35.60 24.75
CA GLY A 220 -15.85 34.52 25.65
C GLY A 220 -17.08 34.79 26.51
N LYS A 221 -17.59 33.69 27.05
CA LYS A 221 -18.32 33.65 28.32
C LYS A 221 -18.26 32.22 28.83
N CYS A 222 -17.54 32.03 29.93
CA CYS A 222 -17.70 30.88 30.81
C CYS A 222 -19.15 30.89 31.32
N TYR A 223 -19.93 29.87 30.98
CA TYR A 223 -21.16 29.57 31.71
C TYR A 223 -20.90 28.34 32.58
N VAL A 224 -20.61 28.63 33.86
CA VAL A 224 -20.96 27.76 34.98
C VAL A 224 -22.47 27.90 35.15
N SER A 225 -23.21 26.79 35.06
CA SER A 225 -24.61 26.73 35.46
C SER A 225 -24.77 25.58 36.45
N GLU A 226 -24.56 25.90 37.72
CA GLU A 226 -25.25 25.22 38.82
C GLU A 226 -26.74 25.57 38.77
N ALA A 227 -27.60 24.58 38.92
CA ALA A 227 -28.94 24.75 39.45
C ALA A 227 -29.55 23.39 39.85
N PRO A 228 -30.51 23.38 40.79
CA PRO A 228 -30.53 22.44 41.90
C PRO A 228 -31.57 21.33 41.73
N GLY A 229 -31.43 20.32 42.60
CA GLY A 229 -32.30 19.15 42.63
C GLY A 229 -33.72 19.40 43.15
N GLN A 230 -34.55 18.37 42.94
CA GLN A 230 -35.41 17.68 43.91
C GLN A 230 -36.29 16.69 43.10
N SER A 231 -36.17 15.38 43.38
CA SER A 231 -37.10 14.59 44.22
C SER A 231 -38.48 14.44 43.53
N LEU A 232 -39.02 13.25 43.22
CA LEU A 232 -39.32 12.16 44.15
C LEU A 232 -40.03 11.00 43.39
N ILE A 233 -39.86 9.78 43.93
CA ILE A 233 -40.82 8.63 43.93
C ILE A 233 -40.89 7.73 42.68
N GLY A 234 -40.60 6.44 42.88
CA GLY A 234 -41.06 5.41 41.94
C GLY A 234 -40.54 3.96 42.02
N THR A 235 -40.20 3.43 43.21
CA THR A 235 -40.31 2.01 43.64
C THR A 235 -39.91 0.81 42.75
N ARG A 236 -39.28 -0.17 43.44
CA ARG A 236 -39.25 -1.64 43.25
C ARG A 236 -38.30 -2.20 42.18
N ASP A 237 -37.69 -3.36 42.32
CA ASP A 237 -37.30 -4.24 43.44
C ASP A 237 -36.51 -5.39 42.77
N SER A 238 -35.53 -5.94 43.48
CA SER A 238 -35.09 -7.35 43.39
C SER A 238 -34.40 -7.92 42.12
N CYS A 239 -33.07 -8.11 42.21
CA CYS A 239 -32.43 -9.44 42.20
C CYS A 239 -30.92 -9.27 42.51
N ARG A 240 -30.50 -9.58 43.75
CA ARG A 240 -29.87 -10.87 44.16
C ARG A 240 -28.45 -11.00 43.61
N LYS A 241 -27.43 -10.53 44.33
CA LYS A 241 -26.63 -11.23 45.36
C LYS A 241 -25.88 -12.47 44.85
N ASP A 242 -24.57 -12.43 45.13
CA ASP A 242 -23.64 -13.54 45.37
C ASP A 242 -22.80 -14.04 44.20
N SER A 243 -21.58 -13.48 44.08
CA SER A 243 -20.36 -14.30 44.00
C SER A 243 -19.14 -13.46 44.40
N LEU A 244 -18.74 -13.66 45.65
CA LEU A 244 -17.46 -13.26 46.22
C LEU A 244 -16.38 -14.29 45.86
N ALA A 245 -15.15 -13.76 45.84
CA ALA A 245 -13.88 -14.45 46.12
C ALA A 245 -13.31 -15.27 44.95
N VAL A 246 -12.00 -15.38 44.69
CA VAL A 246 -10.76 -15.38 45.49
C VAL A 246 -9.63 -15.14 44.45
N CYS A 247 -8.59 -14.30 44.62
CA CYS A 247 -7.24 -14.62 45.12
C CYS A 247 -6.35 -13.46 44.61
N SER A 248 -5.69 -12.66 45.46
CA SER A 248 -4.43 -12.93 46.17
C SER A 248 -3.18 -12.38 45.46
N ASN A 249 -2.45 -11.57 46.25
CA ASN A 249 -1.00 -11.34 46.28
C ASN A 249 -0.38 -10.32 45.32
N ALA A 250 -0.12 -9.12 45.86
CA ALA A 250 1.08 -8.35 45.57
C ALA A 250 1.71 -7.92 46.90
N VAL A 251 2.69 -8.71 47.35
CA VAL A 251 3.77 -8.32 48.26
C VAL A 251 5.04 -8.62 47.49
N VAL A 252 5.88 -7.61 47.26
CA VAL A 252 7.35 -7.63 47.44
C VAL A 252 7.83 -6.20 47.19
N GLU A 253 8.18 -5.50 48.28
CA GLU A 253 9.22 -4.47 48.27
C GLU A 253 10.58 -5.18 48.41
N ARG A 254 11.50 -4.88 47.50
CA ARG A 254 12.80 -4.24 47.80
C ARG A 254 13.62 -4.08 46.51
#